data_AF-A0A090VQZ1-F1
#
_entry.id   AF-A0A090VQZ1-F1
#
_cell.length_a   1.000
_cell.length_b   1.000
_cell.length_c   1.000
_cell.angle_alpha   90.00
_cell.angle_beta   90.00
_cell.angle_gamma   90.00
#
_symmetry.space_group_name_H-M   'P 1'
#
loop_
_entity.id
_entity.type
_entity.pdbx_description
1 polymer ?
#
loop_
_entity_poly.entity_id
_entity_poly.type
_entity_poly.pdbx_seq_one_letter_code
_entity_poly.pdbx_strand_id
1 'polypeptide(L)'
;MSKRKAKVGDFVKQGDVIGWVGMTGNTGGPHVCYRFWKNGKQVDPFKQKLPEAKPISDSLKVKYLEFIQPIKHQLDNINFKPQITEEEPQTVIYQSNS
;
A
#
# COMPACT_ATOMS: atom_id res chain seq x y z
N MET A 1 0.03 9.35 15.13
CA MET A 1 -0.49 7.98 15.30
C MET A 1 -1.54 8.02 16.40
N SER A 2 -2.74 7.48 16.20
CA SER A 2 -3.82 7.51 17.20
C SER A 2 -3.70 6.39 18.23
N LYS A 3 -3.37 5.17 17.77
CA LYS A 3 -3.23 3.99 18.62
C LYS A 3 -2.06 3.12 18.13
N ARG A 4 -1.30 2.55 19.08
CA ARG A 4 -0.23 1.57 18.83
C ARG A 4 -0.79 0.16 18.96
N LYS A 5 -0.39 -0.74 18.06
CA LYS A 5 -0.73 -2.18 18.13
C LYS A 5 0.47 -3.04 18.52
N ALA A 6 1.66 -2.70 18.02
CA ALA A 6 2.91 -3.40 18.34
C ALA A 6 3.60 -2.82 19.59
N LYS A 7 4.38 -3.64 20.28
CA LYS A 7 5.17 -3.29 21.47
C LYS A 7 6.67 -3.43 21.20
N VAL A 8 7.48 -2.82 22.08
CA VAL A 8 8.94 -2.95 22.01
C VAL A 8 9.33 -4.40 22.25
N GLY A 9 10.13 -4.95 21.33
CA GLY A 9 10.55 -6.35 21.34
C GLY A 9 9.73 -7.26 20.41
N ASP A 10 8.59 -6.80 19.90
CA ASP A 10 7.79 -7.60 18.96
C ASP A 10 8.50 -7.72 17.60
N PHE A 11 8.55 -8.93 17.06
CA PHE A 11 8.96 -9.19 15.68
C PHE A 11 7.75 -9.02 14.76
N VAL A 12 7.89 -8.17 13.74
CA VAL A 12 6.84 -7.88 12.76
C VAL A 12 7.26 -8.32 11.37
N LYS A 13 6.31 -8.81 10.57
CA LYS A 13 6.50 -9.16 9.17
C LYS A 13 5.99 -8.03 8.27
N GLN A 14 6.45 -8.02 7.02
CA GLN A 14 5.93 -7.08 6.02
C GLN A 14 4.42 -7.30 5.85
N GLY A 15 3.65 -6.20 5.91
CA GLY A 15 2.19 -6.23 5.82
C GLY A 15 1.47 -6.25 7.17
N ASP A 16 2.17 -6.48 8.28
CA ASP A 16 1.56 -6.46 9.59
C ASP A 16 1.09 -5.04 9.98
N VAL A 17 -0.14 -4.93 10.46
CA VAL A 17 -0.67 -3.67 11.00
C VAL A 17 -0.03 -3.43 12.38
N ILE A 18 0.75 -2.35 12.49
CA ILE A 18 1.48 -1.97 13.73
C ILE A 18 0.84 -0.79 14.48
N GLY A 19 -0.14 -0.11 13.89
CA GLY A 19 -0.85 1.01 14.50
C GLY A 19 -1.78 1.73 13.51
N TRP A 20 -2.40 2.80 13.97
CA TRP A 20 -3.39 3.57 13.21
C TRP A 20 -3.03 5.04 13.06
N VAL A 21 -3.42 5.64 11.93
CA VAL A 21 -3.21 7.06 11.63
C VAL A 21 -3.84 7.94 12.70
N GLY A 22 -3.22 9.08 13.02
CA GLY A 22 -3.79 10.04 13.94
C GLY A 22 -2.98 11.33 14.00
N MET A 23 -3.51 12.35 14.66
CA MET A 23 -3.00 13.73 14.60
C MET A 23 -2.09 14.13 15.78
N THR A 24 -1.56 13.17 16.55
CA THR A 24 -0.68 13.46 17.69
C THR A 24 0.58 14.24 17.27
N GLY A 25 0.93 15.30 18.01
CA GLY A 25 2.09 16.16 17.76
C GLY A 25 1.73 17.45 17.04
N ASN A 26 2.73 18.18 16.53
CA ASN A 26 2.48 19.39 15.74
C ASN A 26 2.08 18.98 14.31
N THR A 27 0.79 19.07 13.98
CA THR A 27 0.28 18.74 12.65
C THR A 27 -0.99 19.51 12.30
N GLY A 28 -1.18 19.81 11.00
CA GLY A 28 -2.42 20.38 10.47
C GLY A 28 -3.53 19.37 10.18
N GLY A 29 -3.27 18.05 10.24
CA GLY A 29 -4.29 17.04 9.98
C GLY A 29 -3.82 15.58 10.14
N PRO A 30 -4.75 14.61 10.12
CA PRO A 30 -4.42 13.19 10.30
C PRO A 30 -3.54 12.66 9.16
N HIS A 31 -2.30 12.30 9.46
CA HIS A 31 -1.36 11.73 8.49
C HIS A 31 -0.37 10.77 9.18
N VAL A 32 0.45 10.09 8.37
CA VAL A 32 1.56 9.25 8.84
C VAL A 32 2.88 9.92 8.47
N CYS A 33 3.70 10.24 9.47
CA CYS A 33 5.08 10.63 9.26
C CYS A 33 5.95 9.38 9.12
N TYR A 34 6.25 8.99 7.88
CA TYR A 34 7.12 7.86 7.59
C TYR A 34 8.58 8.33 7.39
N ARG A 35 9.51 7.80 8.18
CA ARG A 35 10.95 8.12 8.10
C ARG A 35 11.75 6.84 8.02
N PHE A 36 12.71 6.79 7.11
CA PHE A 36 13.54 5.61 6.90
C PHE A 36 15.00 5.91 7.28
N TRP A 37 15.57 5.06 8.13
CA TRP A 37 16.91 5.20 8.65
C TRP A 37 17.76 4.01 8.23
N LYS A 38 18.97 4.27 7.74
CA LYS A 38 19.96 3.24 7.41
C LYS A 38 21.31 3.68 7.98
N ASN A 39 21.92 2.84 8.79
CA ASN A 39 23.21 3.09 9.43
C ASN A 39 23.27 4.46 10.14
N GLY A 40 22.21 4.81 10.87
CA GLY A 40 22.13 6.08 11.61
C GLY A 40 21.83 7.33 10.77
N LYS A 41 21.65 7.21 9.46
CA LYS A 41 21.29 8.33 8.58
C LYS A 41 19.87 8.19 8.04
N GLN A 42 19.12 9.28 8.03
CA GLN A 42 17.84 9.33 7.33
C GLN A 42 18.08 9.33 5.82
N VAL A 43 17.46 8.40 5.10
CA VAL A 43 17.61 8.24 3.65
C VAL A 43 16.26 8.15 2.97
N ASP A 44 16.24 8.46 1.68
CA ASP A 44 15.05 8.29 0.84
C ASP A 44 14.74 6.80 0.65
N PRO A 45 13.57 6.30 1.09
CA PRO A 45 13.21 4.89 1.01
C PRO A 45 13.09 4.37 -0.42
N PHE A 46 12.63 5.21 -1.38
CA PHE A 46 12.40 4.77 -2.77
C PHE A 46 13.70 4.61 -3.55
N LYS A 47 14.79 5.22 -3.09
CA LYS A 47 16.13 5.08 -3.66
C LYS A 47 16.91 3.92 -3.05
N GLN A 48 16.36 3.24 -2.05
CA GLN A 48 17.03 2.09 -1.45
C GLN A 48 16.76 0.82 -2.26
N LYS A 49 17.80 0.04 -2.50
CA LYS A 49 17.66 -1.36 -2.95
C LYS A 49 17.08 -2.17 -1.80
N LEU A 50 15.76 -2.27 -1.76
CA LEU A 50 15.05 -3.14 -0.82
C LEU A 50 15.05 -4.56 -1.37
N PRO A 51 15.11 -5.60 -0.51
CA PRO A 51 14.97 -6.97 -0.97
C PRO A 51 13.61 -7.12 -1.64
N GLU A 52 13.62 -7.43 -2.93
CA GLU A 52 12.40 -7.74 -3.65
C GLU A 52 11.83 -9.06 -3.13
N ALA A 53 10.50 -9.16 -3.10
CA ALA A 53 9.87 -10.45 -2.89
C ALA A 53 10.37 -11.39 -3.98
N LYS A 54 10.81 -12.59 -3.60
CA LYS A 54 11.26 -13.59 -4.59
C LYS A 54 10.14 -13.81 -5.60
N PRO A 55 10.41 -13.70 -6.92
CA PRO A 55 9.40 -14.00 -7.91
C PRO A 55 8.96 -15.47 -7.76
N ILE A 56 7.67 -15.72 -8.04
CA ILE A 56 7.17 -17.09 -8.10
C ILE A 56 7.94 -17.86 -9.19
N SER A 57 8.19 -19.16 -8.98
CA SER A 57 8.86 -19.97 -10.01
C SER A 57 8.04 -20.00 -11.30
N ASP A 58 8.69 -20.13 -12.45
CA ASP A 58 8.00 -20.19 -13.75
C ASP A 58 6.94 -21.31 -13.80
N SER A 59 7.23 -22.45 -13.16
CA SER A 59 6.29 -23.57 -13.02
C SER A 59 5.03 -23.20 -12.24
N LEU A 60 5.15 -22.40 -11.17
CA LEU A 60 4.02 -21.92 -10.38
C LEU A 60 3.28 -20.78 -11.09
N LYS A 61 3.99 -19.96 -11.88
CA LYS A 61 3.41 -18.89 -12.68
C LYS A 61 2.42 -19.42 -13.69
N VAL A 62 2.74 -20.50 -14.40
CA VAL A 62 1.83 -21.14 -15.37
C VAL A 62 0.54 -21.59 -14.66
N LYS A 63 0.67 -22.35 -13.57
CA LYS A 63 -0.50 -22.81 -12.78
C LYS A 63 -1.34 -21.66 -12.23
N TYR A 64 -0.69 -20.59 -11.77
CA TYR A 64 -1.37 -19.40 -11.29
C TYR A 64 -2.16 -18.70 -12.40
N LEU A 65 -1.59 -18.55 -13.59
CA LEU A 65 -2.23 -17.93 -14.74
C LEU A 65 -3.43 -18.73 -15.25
N GLU A 66 -3.35 -20.06 -15.23
CA GLU A 66 -4.49 -20.95 -15.52
C GLU A 66 -5.59 -20.82 -14.46
N PHE A 67 -5.20 -20.82 -13.18
CA PHE A 67 -6.14 -20.72 -12.06
C PHE A 67 -6.90 -19.38 -12.04
N ILE A 68 -6.21 -18.26 -12.33
CA ILE A 68 -6.80 -16.92 -12.27
C ILE A 68 -7.67 -16.61 -13.48
N GLN A 69 -7.54 -17.33 -14.59
CA GLN A 69 -8.26 -17.06 -15.84
C GLN A 69 -9.80 -16.95 -15.68
N PRO A 70 -10.49 -17.92 -15.06
CA PRO A 70 -11.95 -17.82 -14.87
C PRO A 70 -12.34 -16.71 -13.89
N ILE A 71 -11.54 -16.48 -12.85
CA ILE A 71 -11.78 -15.41 -11.85
C ILE A 71 -11.65 -14.05 -12.52
N LYS A 72 -10.61 -13.88 -13.35
CA LYS A 72 -10.42 -12.66 -14.14
C LYS A 72 -11.60 -12.41 -15.06
N HIS A 73 -12.07 -13.43 -15.77
CA HIS A 73 -13.26 -13.31 -16.61
C HIS A 73 -14.51 -12.90 -15.80
N GLN A 74 -14.70 -13.43 -14.59
CA GLN A 74 -15.79 -13.00 -13.72
C GLN A 74 -15.65 -11.52 -13.33
N LEU A 75 -14.45 -11.09 -12.92
CA LEU A 75 -14.16 -9.71 -12.53
C LEU A 75 -14.33 -8.72 -13.68
N ASP A 76 -13.85 -9.06 -14.88
CA ASP A 76 -13.94 -8.23 -16.09
C ASP A 76 -15.41 -8.01 -16.50
N ASN A 77 -16.30 -8.95 -16.18
CA ASN A 77 -17.75 -8.86 -16.44
C ASN A 77 -18.53 -8.14 -15.32
N ILE A 78 -17.87 -7.71 -14.24
CA ILE A 78 -18.54 -6.91 -13.21
C ILE A 78 -18.72 -5.50 -13.77
N ASN A 79 -19.97 -5.18 -14.10
CA ASN A 79 -20.34 -3.85 -14.56
C ASN A 79 -20.28 -2.88 -13.36
N PHE A 80 -19.15 -2.19 -13.20
CA PHE A 80 -18.97 -1.21 -12.14
C PHE A 80 -19.80 0.03 -12.46
N LYS A 81 -20.94 0.20 -11.76
CA LYS A 81 -21.59 1.50 -11.71
C LYS A 81 -20.80 2.39 -10.75
N PRO A 82 -20.13 3.45 -11.21
CA PRO A 82 -19.56 4.41 -10.28
C PRO A 82 -20.70 4.94 -9.42
N GLN A 83 -20.61 4.75 -8.10
CA GLN A 83 -21.45 5.47 -7.17
C GLN A 83 -20.97 6.93 -7.25
N ILE A 84 -21.67 7.74 -8.04
CA ILE A 84 -21.52 9.20 -7.99
C ILE A 84 -22.17 9.59 -6.66
N THR A 85 -21.39 9.64 -5.60
CA THR A 85 -21.80 10.34 -4.39
C THR A 85 -21.69 11.83 -4.72
N GLU A 86 -22.82 12.52 -4.73
CA GLU A 86 -22.88 13.98 -4.77
C GLU A 86 -22.34 14.55 -3.46
N GLU A 87 -21.02 14.51 -3.27
CA GLU A 87 -20.34 15.21 -2.18
C GLU A 87 -19.13 15.98 -2.75
N GLU A 88 -19.39 17.26 -3.03
CA GLU A 88 -18.49 18.41 -3.22
C GLU A 88 -17.28 18.31 -4.20
N PRO A 89 -16.94 19.42 -4.90
CA PRO A 89 -16.01 19.36 -6.04
C PRO A 89 -14.58 19.16 -5.56
N GLN A 90 -14.05 17.94 -5.66
CA GLN A 90 -12.60 17.71 -5.57
C GLN A 90 -12.00 17.76 -6.97
N THR A 91 -11.09 18.72 -7.16
CA THR A 91 -10.32 18.95 -8.37
C THR A 91 -9.50 17.70 -8.72
N VAL A 92 -9.87 17.03 -9.81
CA VAL A 92 -9.15 15.88 -10.34
C VAL A 92 -7.89 16.37 -11.04
N ILE A 93 -6.73 16.19 -10.39
CA ILE A 93 -5.42 16.41 -11.02
C ILE A 93 -5.13 15.19 -11.91
N TYR A 94 -5.19 15.36 -13.23
CA TYR A 94 -4.71 14.35 -14.18
C TYR A 94 -3.18 14.33 -14.16
N GLN A 95 -2.58 13.23 -13.70
CA GLN A 95 -1.21 12.89 -14.06
C GLN A 95 -1.22 12.27 -15.46
N SER A 96 -0.90 13.08 -16.45
CA SER A 96 -0.51 12.63 -17.78
C SER A 96 0.85 11.94 -17.68
N ASN A 97 0.87 10.61 -17.78
CA ASN A 97 2.09 9.89 -18.11
C ASN A 97 2.29 10.00 -19.62
N SER A 98 3.19 10.90 -20.02
CA SER A 98 3.88 10.89 -21.33
C SER A 98 4.93 9.79 -21.36
#